data_AF-A0AAN8MR69-F1
#
_entry.id   AF-A0AAN8MR69-F1
#
_cell.length_a   1.000
_cell.length_b   1.000
_cell.length_c   1.000
_cell.angle_alpha   90.00
_cell.angle_beta   90.00
_cell.angle_gamma   90.00
#
_symmetry.space_group_name_H-M   'P 1'
#
loop_
_entity.id
_entity.type
_entity.pdbx_description
1 polymer ?
#
loop_
_entity_poly.entity_id
_entity_poly.type
_entity_poly.pdbx_seq_one_letter_code
_entity_poly.pdbx_strand_id
1 'polypeptide(L)'
;MPFCVKFQFGSPITYQVPTLDFHGHVHEVEVNFKEGINNSFTSPEFEFGTVHVDGRRRILGALTFRYSYDAKKKVVKICGTDFPSSDGMAFITRPEGTEQYAYEHAANAGFTADEVQHNPDWNYNSPLMPGVAKIFKDIARHANEALIAALIATNTVAVQTRDALPEGLPLEHYLKLSTVHSSDGKLIGSYDPAHKYDEGVQIKQLGSTYGGKYNYPVNAAFANVIGSTPDPKVNGLSWIALWSAVYKTPNPVGCTSYNFPTSVSCGDSLLGGHVIAGQVASEVASGSNDVYIIPICSAHNNNDNVYMKAITRQNAVWLTNYMN
;
A
#
# COMPACT_ATOMS: atom_id res chain seq x y z
N MET A 1 -13.61 11.80 -16.68
CA MET A 1 -12.89 10.89 -17.60
C MET A 1 -12.49 9.66 -16.81
N PRO A 2 -12.64 8.45 -17.37
CA PRO A 2 -12.08 7.24 -16.74
C PRO A 2 -10.56 7.39 -16.63
N PHE A 3 -10.00 7.02 -15.48
CA PHE A 3 -8.55 6.96 -15.29
C PHE A 3 -8.10 5.52 -15.55
N CYS A 4 -7.16 5.31 -16.47
CA CYS A 4 -6.68 3.98 -16.82
C CYS A 4 -5.16 3.90 -16.79
N VAL A 5 -4.67 2.69 -16.52
CA VAL A 5 -3.24 2.37 -16.50
C VAL A 5 -3.03 1.02 -17.18
N LYS A 6 -1.94 0.91 -17.93
CA LYS A 6 -1.47 -0.34 -18.51
C LYS A 6 -0.18 -0.79 -17.83
N PHE A 7 -0.04 -2.07 -17.58
CA PHE A 7 1.20 -2.66 -17.07
C PHE A 7 1.35 -4.10 -17.58
N GLN A 8 2.57 -4.62 -17.48
CA GLN A 8 2.89 -5.98 -17.90
C GLN A 8 3.10 -6.89 -16.70
N PHE A 9 2.69 -8.15 -16.82
CA PHE A 9 2.91 -9.17 -15.79
C PHE A 9 3.13 -10.54 -16.40
N GLY A 10 3.69 -11.46 -15.61
CA GLY A 10 3.96 -12.84 -16.01
C GLY A 10 5.33 -13.30 -15.57
N SER A 11 5.79 -14.41 -16.13
CA SER A 11 7.13 -14.96 -15.90
C SER A 11 7.79 -15.18 -17.24
N PRO A 12 8.97 -14.59 -17.54
CA PRO A 12 9.73 -14.93 -18.74
C PRO A 12 10.40 -16.31 -18.62
N ILE A 13 10.40 -16.91 -17.42
CA ILE A 13 11.02 -18.19 -17.14
C ILE A 13 10.01 -19.30 -17.41
N THR A 14 10.40 -20.25 -18.26
CA THR A 14 9.68 -21.50 -18.46
C THR A 14 9.89 -22.41 -17.25
N TYR A 15 8.86 -23.16 -16.86
CA TYR A 15 8.95 -24.13 -15.78
C TYR A 15 8.28 -25.42 -16.21
N GLN A 16 9.01 -26.53 -16.09
CA GLN A 16 8.56 -27.83 -16.57
C GLN A 16 8.83 -28.91 -15.54
N VAL A 17 7.79 -29.65 -15.20
CA VAL A 17 7.81 -30.88 -14.42
C VAL A 17 6.82 -31.88 -15.06
N PRO A 18 6.90 -33.18 -14.77
CA PRO A 18 6.04 -34.18 -15.41
C PRO A 18 4.53 -33.89 -15.31
N THR A 19 4.11 -33.14 -14.30
CA THR A 19 2.71 -32.78 -14.06
C THR A 19 2.31 -31.43 -14.62
N LEU A 20 3.25 -30.57 -15.04
CA LEU A 20 2.99 -29.16 -15.31
C LEU A 20 4.04 -28.51 -16.22
N ASP A 21 3.57 -27.75 -17.20
CA ASP A 21 4.39 -26.90 -18.08
C ASP A 21 3.90 -25.45 -18.02
N PHE A 22 4.77 -24.49 -17.75
CA PHE A 22 4.53 -23.05 -17.88
C PHE A 22 5.38 -22.49 -19.01
N HIS A 23 4.72 -21.84 -19.97
CA HIS A 23 5.31 -21.52 -21.26
C HIS A 23 6.10 -20.20 -21.29
N GLY A 24 6.27 -19.54 -20.14
CA GLY A 24 7.06 -18.32 -20.02
C GLY A 24 6.48 -17.16 -20.84
N HIS A 25 5.40 -16.54 -20.36
CA HIS A 25 4.71 -15.46 -21.06
C HIS A 25 4.60 -14.18 -20.23
N VAL A 26 4.58 -13.06 -20.94
CA VAL A 26 4.31 -11.72 -20.40
C VAL A 26 3.05 -11.19 -21.08
N HIS A 27 2.10 -10.73 -20.28
CA HIS A 27 0.81 -10.23 -20.71
C HIS A 27 0.70 -8.75 -20.35
N GLU A 28 0.09 -7.95 -21.23
CA GLU A 28 -0.33 -6.58 -20.91
C GLU A 28 -1.74 -6.60 -20.34
N VAL A 29 -1.95 -5.87 -19.26
CA VAL A 29 -3.26 -5.66 -18.63
C VAL A 29 -3.56 -4.18 -18.57
N GLU A 30 -4.79 -3.82 -18.86
CA GLU A 30 -5.33 -2.48 -18.67
C GLU A 30 -6.31 -2.47 -17.49
N VAL A 31 -6.09 -1.57 -16.54
CA VAL A 31 -6.98 -1.34 -15.40
C VAL A 31 -7.69 -0.02 -15.60
N ASN A 32 -9.02 -0.08 -15.64
CA ASN A 32 -9.89 1.09 -15.67
C ASN A 32 -10.40 1.38 -14.26
N PHE A 33 -9.84 2.40 -13.61
CA PHE A 33 -10.17 2.79 -12.24
C PHE A 33 -11.51 3.51 -12.19
N LYS A 34 -12.45 2.95 -11.42
CA LYS A 34 -13.76 3.53 -11.13
C LYS A 34 -13.71 4.29 -9.81
N GLU A 35 -14.47 5.38 -9.71
CA GLU A 35 -14.68 6.09 -8.44
C GLU A 35 -15.22 5.13 -7.38
N GLY A 36 -14.71 5.20 -6.16
CA GLY A 36 -15.22 4.43 -5.02
C GLY A 36 -14.16 3.92 -4.07
N ILE A 37 -14.59 3.39 -2.90
CA ILE A 37 -13.72 3.05 -1.77
C ILE A 37 -13.38 1.57 -1.62
N ASN A 38 -14.01 0.67 -2.37
CA ASN A 38 -13.84 -0.79 -2.28
C ASN A 38 -14.03 -1.47 -3.64
N ASN A 39 -13.43 -0.92 -4.69
CA ASN A 39 -13.51 -1.53 -6.01
C ASN A 39 -12.62 -2.78 -6.06
N SER A 40 -13.04 -3.77 -6.83
CA SER A 40 -12.22 -4.91 -7.20
C SER A 40 -11.88 -4.85 -8.68
N PHE A 41 -10.70 -5.36 -9.02
CA PHE A 41 -10.29 -5.64 -10.39
C PHE A 41 -10.01 -7.13 -10.52
N THR A 42 -10.45 -7.71 -11.63
CA THR A 42 -9.98 -9.02 -12.09
C THR A 42 -9.69 -8.90 -13.58
N SER A 43 -8.49 -9.31 -13.99
CA SER A 43 -8.13 -9.29 -15.41
C SER A 43 -8.94 -10.33 -16.20
N PRO A 44 -9.02 -10.22 -17.53
CA PRO A 44 -9.34 -11.38 -18.36
C PRO A 44 -8.42 -12.55 -18.02
N GLU A 45 -8.88 -13.77 -18.30
CA GLU A 45 -8.05 -14.96 -18.16
C GLU A 45 -7.08 -15.08 -19.34
N PHE A 46 -5.88 -15.55 -19.04
CA PHE A 46 -4.82 -15.81 -20.01
C PHE A 46 -4.32 -17.24 -19.87
N GLU A 47 -3.93 -17.85 -20.99
CA GLU A 47 -3.28 -19.15 -20.95
C GLU A 47 -1.84 -19.01 -20.41
N PHE A 48 -1.55 -19.70 -19.30
CA PHE A 48 -0.25 -19.64 -18.63
C PHE A 48 0.58 -20.91 -18.81
N GLY A 49 -0.08 -22.03 -19.13
CA GLY A 49 0.58 -23.32 -19.20
C GLY A 49 -0.39 -24.49 -19.39
N THR A 50 0.11 -25.68 -19.10
CA THR A 50 -0.62 -26.94 -19.24
C THR A 50 -0.39 -27.83 -18.01
N VAL A 51 -1.44 -28.31 -17.36
CA VAL A 51 -1.37 -29.39 -16.37
C VAL A 51 -1.51 -30.74 -17.08
N HIS A 52 -0.61 -31.67 -16.83
CA HIS A 52 -0.61 -33.00 -17.46
C HIS A 52 -1.38 -34.05 -16.66
N VAL A 53 -1.59 -33.80 -15.37
CA VAL A 53 -2.43 -34.64 -14.51
C VAL A 53 -3.88 -34.48 -14.97
N ASP A 54 -4.57 -35.60 -15.18
CA ASP A 54 -5.97 -35.65 -15.60
C ASP A 54 -6.28 -35.06 -17.00
N GLY A 55 -5.61 -35.59 -18.02
CA GLY A 55 -6.04 -35.44 -19.41
C GLY A 55 -5.44 -34.26 -20.18
N ARG A 56 -4.33 -33.69 -19.71
CA ARG A 56 -3.62 -32.57 -20.36
C ARG A 56 -4.53 -31.37 -20.61
N ARG A 57 -4.71 -30.54 -19.58
CA ARG A 57 -5.58 -29.35 -19.62
C ARG A 57 -4.75 -28.08 -19.63
N ARG A 58 -5.25 -27.04 -20.29
CA ARG A 58 -4.66 -25.70 -20.20
C ARG A 58 -4.85 -25.13 -18.81
N ILE A 59 -3.93 -24.29 -18.38
CA ILE A 59 -4.04 -23.52 -17.15
C ILE A 59 -4.34 -22.08 -17.52
N LEU A 60 -5.44 -21.58 -16.98
CA LEU A 60 -5.87 -20.21 -17.11
C LEU A 60 -5.44 -19.45 -15.87
N GLY A 61 -4.88 -18.25 -16.08
CA GLY A 61 -4.41 -17.35 -15.04
C GLY A 61 -5.07 -15.98 -15.14
N ALA A 62 -5.32 -15.34 -13.99
CA ALA A 62 -5.83 -13.98 -13.91
C ALA A 62 -5.22 -13.24 -12.71
N LEU A 63 -5.14 -11.91 -12.78
CA LEU A 63 -4.78 -11.07 -11.64
C LEU A 63 -6.04 -10.55 -10.97
N THR A 64 -6.04 -10.47 -9.65
CA THR A 64 -7.06 -9.76 -8.89
C THR A 64 -6.46 -8.90 -7.78
N PHE A 65 -7.10 -7.78 -7.48
CA PHE A 65 -6.79 -6.94 -6.33
C PHE A 65 -7.94 -5.98 -6.03
N ARG A 66 -7.91 -5.34 -4.86
CA ARG A 66 -8.84 -4.27 -4.51
C ARG A 66 -8.16 -2.91 -4.47
N TYR A 67 -8.94 -1.88 -4.75
CA TYR A 67 -8.48 -0.50 -4.79
C TYR A 67 -9.57 0.48 -4.38
N SER A 68 -9.15 1.70 -4.02
CA SER A 68 -10.03 2.86 -4.03
C SER A 68 -9.51 3.92 -4.99
N TYR A 69 -10.42 4.67 -5.58
CA TYR A 69 -10.09 5.83 -6.39
C TYR A 69 -11.03 6.98 -6.03
N ASP A 70 -10.44 8.09 -5.60
CA ASP A 70 -11.11 9.37 -5.40
C ASP A 70 -10.71 10.29 -6.56
N ALA A 71 -11.61 10.45 -7.53
CA ALA A 71 -11.40 11.24 -8.74
C ALA A 71 -11.39 12.74 -8.46
N LYS A 72 -12.02 13.19 -7.36
CA LYS A 72 -12.01 14.60 -6.96
C LYS A 72 -10.63 14.98 -6.41
N LYS A 73 -10.08 14.15 -5.52
CA LYS A 73 -8.72 14.30 -4.97
C LYS A 73 -7.63 13.78 -5.92
N LYS A 74 -8.01 13.01 -6.94
CA LYS A 74 -7.11 12.27 -7.86
C LYS A 74 -6.16 11.34 -7.11
N VAL A 75 -6.68 10.55 -6.18
CA VAL A 75 -5.90 9.61 -5.35
C VAL A 75 -6.32 8.19 -5.66
N VAL A 76 -5.35 7.35 -6.03
CA VAL A 76 -5.52 5.89 -6.11
C VAL A 76 -4.89 5.26 -4.88
N LYS A 77 -5.65 4.40 -4.19
CA LYS A 77 -5.17 3.62 -3.06
C LYS A 77 -5.17 2.14 -3.39
N ILE A 78 -4.05 1.48 -3.11
CA ILE A 78 -3.84 0.04 -3.31
C ILE A 78 -2.97 -0.52 -2.17
N CYS A 79 -2.89 -1.84 -2.05
CA CYS A 79 -1.95 -2.49 -1.14
C CYS A 79 -0.53 -2.50 -1.74
N GLY A 80 0.46 -2.28 -0.89
CA GLY A 80 1.87 -2.50 -1.20
C GLY A 80 2.17 -3.98 -1.37
N THR A 81 3.23 -4.29 -2.11
CA THR A 81 3.59 -5.66 -2.52
C THR A 81 3.86 -6.58 -1.33
N ASP A 82 4.42 -6.04 -0.25
CA ASP A 82 4.77 -6.80 0.95
C ASP A 82 3.73 -6.65 2.07
N PHE A 83 2.62 -5.94 1.82
CA PHE A 83 1.59 -5.72 2.82
C PHE A 83 0.66 -6.94 2.92
N PRO A 84 0.62 -7.66 4.06
CA PRO A 84 -0.18 -8.86 4.22
C PRO A 84 -1.66 -8.50 4.33
N SER A 85 -2.35 -8.44 3.20
CA SER A 85 -3.77 -8.10 3.10
C SER A 85 -4.45 -8.88 2.00
N SER A 86 -5.63 -9.40 2.30
CA SER A 86 -6.47 -10.08 1.32
C SER A 86 -7.00 -9.15 0.23
N ASP A 87 -6.92 -7.83 0.45
CA ASP A 87 -7.20 -6.81 -0.57
C ASP A 87 -6.02 -6.62 -1.55
N GLY A 88 -4.89 -7.29 -1.31
CA GLY A 88 -3.67 -7.20 -2.11
C GLY A 88 -3.76 -7.87 -3.47
N MET A 89 -2.67 -7.78 -4.23
CA MET A 89 -2.55 -8.46 -5.52
C MET A 89 -2.45 -9.97 -5.32
N ALA A 90 -3.32 -10.70 -6.00
CA ALA A 90 -3.28 -12.15 -6.09
C ALA A 90 -3.25 -12.61 -7.55
N PHE A 91 -2.53 -13.69 -7.79
CA PHE A 91 -2.58 -14.44 -9.02
C PHE A 91 -3.48 -15.66 -8.83
N ILE A 92 -4.55 -15.71 -9.63
CA ILE A 92 -5.54 -16.78 -9.62
C ILE A 92 -5.20 -17.73 -10.75
N THR A 93 -5.21 -19.04 -10.48
CA THR A 93 -5.08 -20.06 -11.53
C THR A 93 -6.16 -21.12 -11.42
N ARG A 94 -6.54 -21.69 -12.57
CA ARG A 94 -7.39 -22.87 -12.65
C ARG A 94 -7.08 -23.73 -13.88
N PRO A 95 -7.23 -25.06 -13.82
CA PRO A 95 -7.31 -25.90 -15.00
C PRO A 95 -8.57 -25.59 -15.83
N GLU A 96 -8.42 -25.53 -17.15
CA GLU A 96 -9.53 -25.34 -18.08
C GLU A 96 -10.62 -26.41 -17.89
N GLY A 97 -11.88 -25.98 -17.96
CA GLY A 97 -13.04 -26.86 -17.77
C GLY A 97 -13.28 -27.28 -16.32
N THR A 98 -12.66 -26.61 -15.35
CA THR A 98 -12.89 -26.83 -13.91
C THR A 98 -13.25 -25.54 -13.19
N GLU A 99 -13.88 -25.67 -12.01
CA GLU A 99 -14.13 -24.59 -11.05
C GLU A 99 -13.11 -24.62 -9.89
N GLN A 100 -11.94 -25.21 -10.12
CA GLN A 100 -10.90 -25.40 -9.11
C GLN A 100 -9.93 -24.21 -9.15
N TYR A 101 -10.16 -23.21 -8.29
CA TYR A 101 -9.38 -21.98 -8.24
C TYR A 101 -8.34 -22.00 -7.15
N ALA A 102 -7.11 -21.63 -7.48
CA ALA A 102 -6.07 -21.49 -6.50
C ALA A 102 -5.50 -20.07 -6.56
N TYR A 103 -5.43 -19.42 -5.39
CA TYR A 103 -4.99 -18.04 -5.18
C TYR A 103 -3.59 -17.97 -4.56
N GLU A 104 -2.69 -17.23 -5.20
CA GLU A 104 -1.37 -16.95 -4.63
C GLU A 104 -1.20 -15.44 -4.49
N HIS A 105 -1.10 -14.97 -3.24
CA HIS A 105 -1.02 -13.55 -2.89
C HIS A 105 0.44 -13.05 -2.94
N ALA A 106 0.62 -11.79 -3.35
CA ALA A 106 1.94 -11.15 -3.42
C ALA A 106 2.66 -11.10 -2.06
N ALA A 107 1.88 -10.90 -0.99
CA ALA A 107 2.30 -10.99 0.41
C ALA A 107 1.59 -12.16 1.10
N ASN A 108 2.13 -12.62 2.23
CA ASN A 108 1.48 -13.65 3.05
C ASN A 108 0.25 -13.06 3.76
N ALA A 109 -0.86 -12.94 3.05
CA ALA A 109 -2.05 -12.21 3.46
C ALA A 109 -3.11 -13.04 4.20
N GLY A 110 -2.91 -14.35 4.34
CA GLY A 110 -4.02 -15.26 4.60
C GLY A 110 -5.00 -15.29 3.42
N PHE A 111 -6.09 -16.03 3.55
CA PHE A 111 -7.14 -16.14 2.54
C PHE A 111 -8.43 -15.48 3.03
N THR A 112 -9.19 -14.82 2.15
CA THR A 112 -10.57 -14.43 2.49
C THR A 112 -11.46 -15.66 2.65
N ALA A 113 -12.58 -15.53 3.35
CA ALA A 113 -13.57 -16.61 3.48
C ALA A 113 -14.02 -17.17 2.12
N ASP A 114 -14.10 -16.31 1.09
CA ASP A 114 -14.48 -16.68 -0.27
C ASP A 114 -13.35 -17.42 -1.01
N GLU A 115 -12.08 -17.19 -0.64
CA GLU A 115 -10.91 -17.89 -1.21
C GLU A 115 -10.71 -19.29 -0.64
N VAL A 116 -11.09 -19.51 0.62
CA VAL A 116 -10.89 -20.80 1.34
C VAL A 116 -11.80 -21.92 0.81
N GLN A 117 -12.94 -21.59 0.19
CA GLN A 117 -13.97 -22.57 -0.19
C GLN A 117 -13.75 -23.24 -1.56
N HIS A 118 -12.74 -22.86 -2.33
CA HIS A 118 -12.70 -23.15 -3.77
C HIS A 118 -11.62 -24.13 -4.27
N ASN A 119 -11.05 -25.00 -3.42
CA ASN A 119 -10.21 -26.07 -4.01
C ASN A 119 -9.98 -27.37 -3.21
N PRO A 120 -10.66 -28.48 -3.57
CA PRO A 120 -10.31 -29.81 -3.08
C PRO A 120 -9.06 -30.41 -3.76
N ASP A 121 -8.78 -30.13 -5.05
CA ASP A 121 -7.79 -30.92 -5.81
C ASP A 121 -6.70 -30.11 -6.55
N TRP A 122 -6.92 -28.81 -6.84
CA TRP A 122 -5.89 -27.95 -7.45
C TRP A 122 -5.19 -27.10 -6.38
N ASN A 123 -4.01 -27.55 -5.96
CA ASN A 123 -3.13 -26.77 -5.12
C ASN A 123 -1.68 -26.93 -5.56
N TYR A 124 -0.89 -25.88 -5.43
CA TYR A 124 0.52 -25.83 -5.83
C TYR A 124 1.48 -26.21 -4.69
N ASN A 125 0.93 -26.64 -3.55
CA ASN A 125 1.68 -27.13 -2.40
C ASN A 125 1.86 -28.66 -2.45
N SER A 126 1.90 -29.22 -3.67
CA SER A 126 2.12 -30.64 -3.90
C SER A 126 3.61 -30.92 -4.16
N PRO A 127 4.16 -32.01 -3.61
CA PRO A 127 5.50 -32.50 -3.98
C PRO A 127 5.69 -32.74 -5.49
N LEU A 128 4.60 -32.90 -6.23
CA LEU A 128 4.62 -33.09 -7.69
C LEU A 128 4.89 -31.79 -8.47
N MET A 129 4.72 -30.63 -7.82
CA MET A 129 4.84 -29.29 -8.42
C MET A 129 5.83 -28.42 -7.62
N PRO A 130 7.09 -28.86 -7.43
CA PRO A 130 8.03 -28.20 -6.55
C PRO A 130 8.36 -26.78 -7.03
N GLY A 131 8.10 -25.78 -6.18
CA GLY A 131 8.43 -24.38 -6.45
C GLY A 131 7.38 -23.58 -7.22
N VAL A 132 6.27 -24.19 -7.63
CA VAL A 132 5.20 -23.49 -8.36
C VAL A 132 4.57 -22.37 -7.54
N ALA A 133 4.31 -22.62 -6.25
CA ALA A 133 3.80 -21.59 -5.33
C ALA A 133 4.71 -20.34 -5.32
N LYS A 134 6.04 -20.55 -5.32
CA LYS A 134 7.00 -19.44 -5.41
C LYS A 134 6.89 -18.69 -6.74
N ILE A 135 6.78 -19.40 -7.87
CA ILE A 135 6.63 -18.78 -9.19
C ILE A 135 5.37 -17.93 -9.25
N PHE A 136 4.24 -18.45 -8.79
CA PHE A 136 2.96 -17.74 -8.77
C PHE A 136 2.99 -16.52 -7.86
N LYS A 137 3.66 -16.65 -6.72
CA LYS A 137 3.89 -15.54 -5.81
C LYS A 137 4.74 -14.47 -6.45
N ASP A 138 5.84 -14.84 -7.09
CA ASP A 138 6.72 -13.91 -7.81
C ASP A 138 5.95 -13.18 -8.94
N ILE A 139 5.05 -13.87 -9.66
CA ILE A 139 4.16 -13.25 -10.65
C ILE A 139 3.25 -12.20 -10.00
N ALA A 140 2.56 -12.54 -8.91
CA ALA A 140 1.68 -11.61 -8.19
C ALA A 140 2.47 -10.39 -7.66
N ARG A 141 3.68 -10.62 -7.14
CA ARG A 141 4.57 -9.57 -6.64
C ARG A 141 5.00 -8.61 -7.76
N HIS A 142 5.57 -9.14 -8.84
CA HIS A 142 6.00 -8.33 -9.97
C HIS A 142 4.82 -7.59 -10.63
N ALA A 143 3.64 -8.22 -10.69
CA ALA A 143 2.42 -7.55 -11.16
C ALA A 143 2.06 -6.34 -10.31
N ASN A 144 2.10 -6.46 -8.98
CA ASN A 144 1.79 -5.35 -8.08
C ASN A 144 2.83 -4.22 -8.18
N GLU A 145 4.11 -4.57 -8.26
CA GLU A 145 5.20 -3.61 -8.47
C GLU A 145 5.05 -2.86 -9.80
N ALA A 146 4.74 -3.59 -10.88
CA ALA A 146 4.50 -3.01 -12.20
C ALA A 146 3.27 -2.09 -12.21
N LEU A 147 2.19 -2.47 -11.53
CA LEU A 147 1.01 -1.61 -11.36
C LEU A 147 1.35 -0.33 -10.61
N ILE A 148 2.03 -0.42 -9.46
CA ILE A 148 2.47 0.74 -8.67
C ILE A 148 3.37 1.65 -9.52
N ALA A 149 4.35 1.07 -10.22
CA ALA A 149 5.24 1.81 -11.09
C ALA A 149 4.50 2.50 -12.24
N ALA A 150 3.54 1.83 -12.88
CA ALA A 150 2.76 2.39 -13.97
C ALA A 150 1.84 3.53 -13.47
N LEU A 151 1.18 3.37 -12.32
CA LEU A 151 0.46 4.45 -11.64
C LEU A 151 1.38 5.65 -11.35
N ILE A 152 2.61 5.37 -10.90
CA ILE A 152 3.64 6.39 -10.65
C ILE A 152 4.12 7.08 -11.94
N ALA A 153 4.18 6.37 -13.06
CA ALA A 153 4.59 6.95 -14.33
C ALA A 153 3.55 7.92 -14.92
N THR A 154 2.26 7.75 -14.59
CA THR A 154 1.20 8.62 -15.13
C THR A 154 1.37 10.09 -14.75
N ASN A 155 1.90 10.35 -13.56
CA ASN A 155 2.04 11.68 -12.96
C ASN A 155 0.73 12.51 -12.90
N THR A 156 -0.44 11.90 -13.04
CA THR A 156 -1.76 12.57 -13.02
C THR A 156 -2.53 12.33 -11.73
N VAL A 157 -2.21 11.25 -11.03
CA VAL A 157 -2.79 10.86 -9.75
C VAL A 157 -1.73 10.74 -8.68
N ALA A 158 -2.15 11.01 -7.44
CA ALA A 158 -1.39 10.56 -6.30
C ALA A 158 -1.62 9.07 -6.06
N VAL A 159 -0.58 8.40 -5.57
CA VAL A 159 -0.61 6.95 -5.32
C VAL A 159 -0.35 6.70 -3.85
N GLN A 160 -1.34 6.14 -3.18
CA GLN A 160 -1.31 5.80 -1.77
C GLN A 160 -1.20 4.28 -1.64
N THR A 161 -0.04 3.79 -1.21
CA THR A 161 0.18 2.36 -1.01
C THR A 161 0.16 2.05 0.48
N ARG A 162 -0.77 1.18 0.90
CA ARG A 162 -0.76 0.64 2.25
C ARG A 162 0.43 -0.30 2.39
N ASP A 163 1.33 -0.05 3.32
CA ASP A 163 2.60 -0.78 3.40
C ASP A 163 2.83 -1.33 4.81
N ALA A 164 3.64 -2.39 4.89
CA ALA A 164 4.06 -2.92 6.18
C ALA A 164 5.05 -1.95 6.83
N LEU A 165 5.17 -2.02 8.15
CA LEU A 165 6.17 -1.23 8.87
C LEU A 165 7.57 -1.53 8.30
N PRO A 166 8.39 -0.50 8.05
CA PRO A 166 9.79 -0.70 7.71
C PRO A 166 10.51 -1.61 8.70
N GLU A 167 11.40 -2.46 8.19
CA GLU A 167 12.26 -3.31 9.01
C GLU A 167 12.99 -2.49 10.08
N GLY A 168 12.96 -2.97 11.33
CA GLY A 168 13.56 -2.27 12.47
C GLY A 168 12.65 -1.29 13.19
N LEU A 169 11.39 -1.10 12.74
CA LEU A 169 10.35 -0.42 13.52
C LEU A 169 9.48 -1.45 14.24
N PRO A 170 9.71 -1.72 15.54
CA PRO A 170 8.99 -2.77 16.25
C PRO A 170 7.50 -2.41 16.38
N LEU A 171 6.64 -3.37 16.02
CA LEU A 171 5.18 -3.26 16.19
C LEU A 171 4.79 -2.90 17.63
N GLU A 172 5.59 -3.33 18.61
CA GLU A 172 5.42 -3.05 20.03
C GLU A 172 5.32 -1.55 20.36
N HIS A 173 6.03 -0.67 19.63
CA HIS A 173 5.91 0.77 19.85
C HIS A 173 4.52 1.30 19.46
N TYR A 174 3.92 0.76 18.39
CA TYR A 174 2.57 1.13 17.96
C TYR A 174 1.49 0.54 18.86
N LEU A 175 1.73 -0.67 19.37
CA LEU A 175 0.87 -1.28 20.36
C LEU A 175 0.81 -0.45 21.66
N LYS A 176 1.93 0.11 22.12
CA LYS A 176 1.94 1.03 23.29
C LYS A 176 1.10 2.31 23.09
N LEU A 177 0.87 2.73 21.85
CA LEU A 177 0.00 3.86 21.50
C LEU A 177 -1.46 3.43 21.30
N SER A 178 -1.77 2.15 21.50
CA SER A 178 -3.12 1.64 21.41
C SER A 178 -3.82 1.84 22.75
N THR A 179 -5.14 1.98 22.69
CA THR A 179 -6.01 1.87 23.83
C THR A 179 -6.78 0.58 23.82
N VAL A 180 -7.24 0.24 25.00
CA VAL A 180 -7.96 -0.97 25.31
C VAL A 180 -9.38 -0.54 25.59
N HIS A 181 -10.33 -1.17 24.90
CA HIS A 181 -11.75 -0.92 25.08
C HIS A 181 -12.44 -2.21 25.50
N SER A 182 -13.39 -2.14 26.44
CA SER A 182 -14.23 -3.29 26.78
C SER A 182 -15.07 -3.73 25.58
N SER A 183 -15.69 -4.89 25.70
CA SER A 183 -16.57 -5.47 24.68
C SER A 183 -17.76 -4.58 24.30
N ASP A 184 -18.18 -3.68 25.20
CA ASP A 184 -19.19 -2.63 24.98
C ASP A 184 -18.61 -1.32 24.37
N GLY A 185 -17.30 -1.27 24.11
CA GLY A 185 -16.60 -0.17 23.47
C GLY A 185 -16.06 0.91 24.42
N LYS A 186 -16.27 0.81 25.74
CA LYS A 186 -15.79 1.80 26.71
C LYS A 186 -14.26 1.74 26.87
N LEU A 187 -13.60 2.89 26.92
CA LEU A 187 -12.15 2.99 27.13
C LEU A 187 -11.77 2.47 28.53
N ILE A 188 -10.92 1.45 28.58
CA ILE A 188 -10.33 0.86 29.79
C ILE A 188 -9.00 1.52 30.13
N GLY A 189 -8.19 1.86 29.11
CA GLY A 189 -6.88 2.50 29.31
C GLY A 189 -5.96 2.34 28.11
N SER A 190 -4.68 2.62 28.29
CA SER A 190 -3.63 2.33 27.30
C SER A 190 -3.31 0.83 27.27
N TYR A 191 -2.87 0.35 26.11
CA TYR A 191 -2.43 -1.02 25.95
C TYR A 191 -1.07 -1.24 26.64
N ASP A 192 -1.06 -2.22 27.53
CA ASP A 192 0.10 -2.73 28.23
C ASP A 192 0.35 -4.17 27.73
N PRO A 193 1.45 -4.43 27.00
CA PRO A 193 1.76 -5.76 26.49
C PRO A 193 2.01 -6.80 27.59
N ALA A 194 2.28 -6.38 28.83
CA ALA A 194 2.42 -7.30 29.96
C ALA A 194 1.07 -7.68 30.60
N HIS A 195 0.00 -6.95 30.29
CA HIS A 195 -1.33 -7.17 30.85
C HIS A 195 -2.12 -8.18 30.01
N LYS A 196 -2.73 -9.17 30.67
CA LYS A 196 -3.66 -10.11 30.03
C LYS A 196 -5.06 -9.51 30.06
N TYR A 197 -5.55 -9.10 28.89
CA TYR A 197 -6.90 -8.57 28.72
C TYR A 197 -7.93 -9.70 28.64
N ASP A 198 -9.13 -9.44 29.17
CA ASP A 198 -10.26 -10.36 29.10
C ASP A 198 -10.73 -10.61 27.65
N GLU A 199 -11.41 -11.74 27.45
CA GLU A 199 -11.95 -12.11 26.15
C GLU A 199 -13.02 -11.08 25.69
N GLY A 200 -12.95 -10.65 24.43
CA GLY A 200 -13.85 -9.63 23.87
C GLY A 200 -13.39 -8.17 24.04
N VAL A 201 -12.28 -7.93 24.72
CA VAL A 201 -11.62 -6.62 24.76
C VAL A 201 -11.07 -6.25 23.37
N GLN A 202 -11.29 -5.00 22.95
CA GLN A 202 -10.82 -4.45 21.68
C GLN A 202 -9.60 -3.57 21.90
N ILE A 203 -8.49 -3.90 21.24
CA ILE A 203 -7.31 -3.03 21.18
C ILE A 203 -7.48 -2.10 19.97
N LYS A 204 -7.69 -0.81 20.23
CA LYS A 204 -7.82 0.23 19.20
C LYS A 204 -6.54 1.04 19.16
N GLN A 205 -5.92 1.17 18.00
CA GLN A 205 -4.77 2.06 17.86
C GLN A 205 -5.25 3.51 18.02
N LEU A 206 -4.62 4.31 18.89
CA LEU A 206 -4.99 5.71 19.11
C LEU A 206 -3.96 6.72 18.61
N GLY A 207 -2.74 6.33 18.23
CA GLY A 207 -1.74 7.28 17.72
C GLY A 207 -1.78 7.51 16.21
N SER A 208 -1.20 8.62 15.76
CA SER A 208 -0.71 8.79 14.38
C SER A 208 0.19 7.60 14.04
N THR A 209 -0.34 6.66 13.26
CA THR A 209 0.30 5.39 12.93
C THR A 209 0.81 5.41 11.50
N TYR A 210 1.81 4.59 11.21
CA TYR A 210 2.28 4.43 9.85
C TYR A 210 1.22 3.69 9.04
N GLY A 211 0.61 4.37 8.06
CA GLY A 211 -0.36 3.80 7.15
C GLY A 211 0.27 3.23 5.87
N GLY A 212 1.41 3.78 5.47
CA GLY A 212 2.12 3.34 4.27
C GLY A 212 2.88 4.48 3.59
N LYS A 213 2.97 4.40 2.26
CA LYS A 213 3.63 5.39 1.41
C LYS A 213 2.59 6.18 0.61
N TYR A 214 2.96 7.40 0.28
CA TYR A 214 2.20 8.28 -0.57
C TYR A 214 3.13 8.93 -1.60
N ASN A 215 2.65 9.06 -2.82
CA ASN A 215 3.40 9.66 -3.91
C ASN A 215 2.58 10.81 -4.51
N TYR A 216 2.99 12.05 -4.25
CA TYR A 216 2.41 13.22 -4.87
C TYR A 216 2.85 13.33 -6.34
N PRO A 217 1.91 13.56 -7.28
CA PRO A 217 2.28 13.89 -8.64
C PRO A 217 2.94 15.29 -8.69
N VAL A 218 3.70 15.55 -9.75
CA VAL A 218 4.29 16.87 -10.00
C VAL A 218 3.17 17.92 -10.03
N ASN A 219 3.47 19.09 -9.47
CA ASN A 219 2.58 20.23 -9.26
C ASN A 219 1.42 20.00 -8.28
N ALA A 220 1.32 18.84 -7.63
CA ALA A 220 0.32 18.63 -6.59
C ALA A 220 0.57 19.61 -5.44
N ALA A 221 -0.51 20.27 -5.01
CA ALA A 221 -0.48 21.17 -3.89
C ALA A 221 -0.65 20.42 -2.57
N PHE A 222 0.07 20.85 -1.55
CA PHE A 222 -0.09 20.40 -0.18
C PHE A 222 0.17 21.56 0.79
N ALA A 223 -0.45 21.52 1.97
CA ALA A 223 -0.37 22.57 2.98
C ALA A 223 -0.17 21.96 4.37
N ASN A 224 0.35 22.75 5.31
CA ASN A 224 0.63 22.26 6.66
C ASN A 224 -0.64 21.82 7.40
N VAL A 225 -0.47 20.88 8.32
CA VAL A 225 -1.45 20.62 9.38
C VAL A 225 -1.22 21.58 10.54
N ILE A 226 -2.22 22.39 10.84
CA ILE A 226 -2.22 23.31 11.98
C ILE A 226 -2.37 22.49 13.26
N GLY A 227 -1.53 22.79 14.26
CA GLY A 227 -1.57 22.14 15.57
C GLY A 227 -0.66 20.91 15.71
N SER A 228 -0.04 20.42 14.63
CA SER A 228 0.71 19.15 14.59
C SER A 228 2.03 19.07 15.39
N THR A 229 2.40 20.11 16.13
CA THR A 229 3.67 20.16 16.88
C THR A 229 3.75 19.15 18.04
N PRO A 230 2.69 18.92 18.83
CA PRO A 230 2.69 17.97 19.95
C PRO A 230 2.61 16.50 19.52
N ASP A 231 2.52 16.21 18.22
CA ASP A 231 2.23 14.86 17.75
C ASP A 231 3.27 13.84 18.21
N PRO A 232 2.83 12.66 18.67
CA PRO A 232 3.74 11.64 19.17
C PRO A 232 4.61 11.12 18.04
N LYS A 233 5.92 11.19 18.26
CA LYS A 233 6.92 10.62 17.35
C LYS A 233 6.74 9.11 17.22
N VAL A 234 6.80 8.63 16.00
CA VAL A 234 6.78 7.21 15.69
C VAL A 234 8.13 6.57 16.03
N ASN A 235 8.14 5.65 16.98
CA ASN A 235 9.34 4.99 17.51
C ASN A 235 10.43 5.95 18.01
N GLY A 236 10.02 7.11 18.56
CA GLY A 236 10.95 8.17 18.99
C GLY A 236 11.72 8.85 17.85
N LEU A 237 11.51 8.43 16.59
CA LEU A 237 12.14 9.03 15.43
C LEU A 237 11.59 10.44 15.20
N SER A 238 12.47 11.35 14.79
CA SER A 238 11.98 12.56 14.14
C SER A 238 11.19 12.19 12.88
N TRP A 239 10.25 13.03 12.48
CA TRP A 239 9.45 12.77 11.28
C TRP A 239 10.29 12.62 10.01
N ILE A 240 11.40 13.34 9.90
CA ILE A 240 12.34 13.18 8.79
C ILE A 240 13.09 11.83 8.87
N ALA A 241 13.45 11.37 10.06
CA ALA A 241 14.08 10.07 10.25
C ALA A 241 13.10 8.91 9.94
N LEU A 242 11.82 9.06 10.27
CA LEU A 242 10.77 8.12 9.83
C LEU A 242 10.72 8.07 8.30
N TRP A 243 10.66 9.23 7.65
CA TRP A 243 10.65 9.30 6.18
C TRP A 243 11.86 8.59 5.57
N SER A 244 13.07 8.85 6.08
CA SER A 244 14.29 8.20 5.58
C SER A 244 14.32 6.70 5.81
N ALA A 245 13.82 6.23 6.96
CA ALA A 245 13.69 4.80 7.23
C ALA A 245 12.74 4.10 6.24
N VAL A 246 11.62 4.76 5.91
CA VAL A 246 10.62 4.22 4.96
C VAL A 246 11.15 4.14 3.53
N TYR A 247 11.88 5.15 3.09
CA TYR A 247 12.39 5.23 1.71
C TYR A 247 13.79 4.64 1.53
N LYS A 248 14.46 4.21 2.61
CA LYS A 248 15.82 3.64 2.60
C LYS A 248 16.84 4.55 1.89
N THR A 249 16.62 5.87 1.95
CA THR A 249 17.48 6.89 1.34
C THR A 249 17.97 7.88 2.40
N PRO A 250 19.15 8.50 2.20
CA PRO A 250 19.53 9.64 3.02
C PRO A 250 18.48 10.74 2.93
N ASN A 251 18.39 11.56 3.98
CA ASN A 251 17.51 12.72 3.99
C ASN A 251 17.77 13.56 2.72
N PRO A 252 16.72 14.06 2.05
CA PRO A 252 16.93 14.96 0.93
C PRO A 252 17.72 16.18 1.39
N VAL A 253 18.57 16.69 0.50
CA VAL A 253 19.46 17.82 0.79
C VAL A 253 18.79 19.18 0.57
N GLY A 254 17.54 19.19 0.13
CA GLY A 254 16.80 20.40 -0.14
C GLY A 254 15.29 20.16 -0.20
N CYS A 255 14.54 21.22 0.00
CA CYS A 255 13.09 21.17 -0.04
C CYS A 255 12.66 20.94 -1.49
N THR A 256 11.96 19.84 -1.74
CA THR A 256 11.46 19.49 -3.07
C THR A 256 10.15 20.20 -3.42
N SER A 257 9.69 21.10 -2.56
CA SER A 257 8.62 22.03 -2.88
C SER A 257 9.16 23.39 -3.32
N TYR A 258 8.53 23.98 -4.31
CA TYR A 258 8.83 25.33 -4.76
C TYR A 258 8.48 26.37 -3.69
N ASN A 259 9.24 27.48 -3.62
CA ASN A 259 8.95 28.66 -2.79
C ASN A 259 7.69 29.38 -3.29
N PHE A 260 6.51 28.80 -3.05
CA PHE A 260 5.24 29.40 -3.40
C PHE A 260 4.45 29.74 -2.13
N PRO A 261 4.04 30.99 -1.92
CA PRO A 261 4.49 32.20 -2.62
C PRO A 261 5.99 32.47 -2.40
N THR A 262 6.60 33.25 -3.29
CA THR A 262 8.05 33.56 -3.37
C THR A 262 8.64 34.27 -2.14
N SER A 263 7.84 34.49 -1.10
CA SER A 263 8.23 35.07 0.18
C SER A 263 8.95 34.08 1.11
N VAL A 264 8.97 32.79 0.79
CA VAL A 264 9.66 31.78 1.62
C VAL A 264 11.07 31.55 1.11
N SER A 265 12.06 31.78 1.98
CA SER A 265 13.45 31.39 1.74
C SER A 265 13.72 30.04 2.41
N CYS A 266 14.01 29.01 1.61
CA CYS A 266 14.39 27.70 2.12
C CYS A 266 15.87 27.70 2.52
N GLY A 267 16.17 27.22 3.73
CA GLY A 267 17.53 26.82 4.12
C GLY A 267 17.78 25.32 3.87
N ASP A 268 18.99 24.88 4.20
CA ASP A 268 19.47 23.50 3.93
C ASP A 268 18.91 22.44 4.90
N SER A 269 18.31 22.86 6.01
CA SER A 269 17.76 21.94 7.02
C SER A 269 16.32 21.55 6.69
N LEU A 270 16.11 20.25 6.49
CA LEU A 270 14.78 19.66 6.32
C LEU A 270 14.24 19.03 7.59
N LEU A 271 12.93 19.13 7.73
CA LEU A 271 12.10 18.51 8.73
C LEU A 271 11.09 17.60 8.03
N GLY A 272 10.52 16.65 8.75
CA GLY A 272 9.33 15.94 8.29
C GLY A 272 8.12 16.74 8.73
N GLY A 273 7.53 17.50 7.82
CA GLY A 273 6.34 18.30 8.12
C GLY A 273 5.07 17.50 7.92
N HIS A 274 4.09 17.71 8.80
CA HIS A 274 2.75 17.19 8.62
C HIS A 274 2.00 18.04 7.60
N VAL A 275 1.51 17.40 6.56
CA VAL A 275 0.78 18.08 5.48
C VAL A 275 -0.48 17.34 5.09
N ILE A 276 -1.41 18.09 4.51
CA ILE A 276 -2.60 17.58 3.82
C ILE A 276 -2.56 17.96 2.35
N ALA A 277 -3.25 17.20 1.51
CA ALA A 277 -3.43 17.59 0.11
C ALA A 277 -4.30 18.86 0.00
N GLY A 278 -3.91 19.78 -0.87
CA GLY A 278 -4.63 21.05 -1.09
C GLY A 278 -3.76 22.29 -0.87
N GLN A 279 -4.40 23.45 -0.83
CA GLN A 279 -3.74 24.76 -0.76
C GLN A 279 -3.98 25.52 0.55
N VAL A 280 -4.75 24.93 1.46
CA VAL A 280 -5.21 25.59 2.68
C VAL A 280 -4.73 24.75 3.85
N ALA A 281 -3.89 25.34 4.69
CA ALA A 281 -3.52 24.73 5.96
C ALA A 281 -4.76 24.63 6.85
N SER A 282 -4.91 23.51 7.55
CA SER A 282 -6.04 23.34 8.45
C SER A 282 -5.66 22.44 9.61
N GLU A 283 -6.41 22.57 10.70
CA GLU A 283 -6.50 21.50 11.68
C GLU A 283 -7.13 20.28 11.02
N VAL A 284 -6.74 19.10 11.48
CA VAL A 284 -7.28 17.84 11.01
C VAL A 284 -7.91 17.13 12.19
N ALA A 285 -9.11 16.57 11.98
CA ALA A 285 -9.80 15.83 13.02
C ALA A 285 -8.98 14.60 13.46
N SER A 286 -9.01 14.31 14.77
CA SER A 286 -8.40 13.10 15.31
C SER A 286 -9.02 11.86 14.65
N GLY A 287 -8.20 10.85 14.34
CA GLY A 287 -8.58 9.67 13.58
C GLY A 287 -8.47 9.82 12.05
N SER A 288 -8.05 10.98 11.54
CA SER A 288 -7.92 11.20 10.10
C SER A 288 -6.87 10.31 9.44
N ASN A 289 -7.10 9.99 8.17
CA ASN A 289 -6.19 9.25 7.31
C ASN A 289 -5.69 10.11 6.14
N ASP A 290 -5.82 11.44 6.24
CA ASP A 290 -5.49 12.39 5.18
C ASP A 290 -4.18 13.18 5.47
N VAL A 291 -3.39 12.76 6.47
CA VAL A 291 -2.13 13.42 6.87
C VAL A 291 -0.92 12.66 6.34
N TYR A 292 0.07 13.42 5.88
CA TYR A 292 1.30 12.91 5.29
C TYR A 292 2.53 13.57 5.91
N ILE A 293 3.64 12.84 6.02
CA ILE A 293 4.95 13.38 6.34
C ILE A 293 5.74 13.60 5.06
N ILE A 294 6.16 14.83 4.82
CA ILE A 294 6.93 15.23 3.66
C ILE A 294 8.20 15.99 4.10
N PRO A 295 9.35 15.80 3.44
CA PRO A 295 10.54 16.58 3.70
C PRO A 295 10.34 18.04 3.26
N ILE A 296 10.26 18.95 4.23
CA ILE A 296 10.11 20.39 3.99
C ILE A 296 11.08 21.18 4.86
N CYS A 297 11.44 22.39 4.44
CA CYS A 297 12.32 23.24 5.24
C CYS A 297 11.58 23.79 6.47
N SER A 298 12.35 24.24 7.47
CA SER A 298 11.76 24.87 8.67
C SER A 298 10.91 26.12 8.35
N ALA A 299 11.23 26.85 7.29
CA ALA A 299 10.48 28.06 6.91
C ALA A 299 9.07 27.72 6.39
N HIS A 300 8.93 26.65 5.60
CA HIS A 300 7.63 26.14 5.17
C HIS A 300 6.86 25.54 6.36
N ASN A 301 7.53 24.75 7.18
CA ASN A 301 6.89 24.08 8.32
C ASN A 301 6.30 25.04 9.36
N ASN A 302 6.82 26.27 9.45
CA ASN A 302 6.40 27.26 10.44
C ASN A 302 5.47 28.35 9.86
N ASN A 303 4.93 28.14 8.66
CA ASN A 303 4.12 29.14 7.98
C ASN A 303 2.85 28.53 7.39
N ASP A 304 1.73 28.67 8.11
CA ASP A 304 0.43 28.14 7.69
C ASP A 304 -0.28 29.03 6.65
N ASN A 305 0.29 30.20 6.32
CA ASN A 305 -0.25 31.10 5.30
C ASN A 305 0.24 30.76 3.89
N VAL A 306 1.01 29.69 3.74
CA VAL A 306 1.57 29.25 2.46
C VAL A 306 1.23 27.80 2.20
N TYR A 307 1.16 27.45 0.92
CA TYR A 307 1.03 26.07 0.48
C TYR A 307 2.13 25.75 -0.50
N MET A 308 2.53 24.50 -0.51
CA MET A 308 3.65 24.00 -1.29
C MET A 308 3.15 23.27 -2.53
N LYS A 309 4.00 23.18 -3.56
CA LYS A 309 3.77 22.33 -4.74
C LYS A 309 4.97 21.42 -4.97
N ALA A 310 4.70 20.15 -5.25
CA ALA A 310 5.74 19.18 -5.58
C ALA A 310 6.39 19.52 -6.94
N ILE A 311 7.67 19.90 -6.98
CA ILE A 311 8.35 20.25 -8.26
C ILE A 311 8.75 19.02 -9.07
N THR A 312 9.00 17.94 -8.37
CA THR A 312 9.15 16.59 -8.88
C THR A 312 8.09 15.72 -8.24
N ARG A 313 7.94 14.48 -8.72
CA ARG A 313 7.18 13.48 -8.00
C ARG A 313 7.74 13.34 -6.58
N GLN A 314 6.88 13.46 -5.58
CA GLN A 314 7.32 13.59 -4.20
C GLN A 314 6.83 12.44 -3.33
N ASN A 315 7.79 11.79 -2.69
CA ASN A 315 7.60 10.75 -1.71
C ASN A 315 7.16 11.35 -0.37
N ALA A 316 6.13 10.78 0.23
CA ALA A 316 5.62 11.15 1.56
C ALA A 316 5.19 9.90 2.34
N VAL A 317 5.33 9.93 3.65
CA VAL A 317 4.80 8.86 4.51
C VAL A 317 3.34 9.15 4.78
N TRP A 318 2.46 8.17 4.59
CA TRP A 318 1.06 8.29 4.93
C TRP A 318 0.83 7.92 6.39
N LEU A 319 0.13 8.79 7.13
CA LEU A 319 -0.29 8.53 8.51
C LEU A 319 -1.76 8.11 8.56
N THR A 320 -2.03 7.07 9.35
CA THR A 320 -3.38 6.62 9.68
C THR A 320 -3.73 6.97 11.12
N ASN A 321 -5.02 7.17 11.38
CA ASN A 321 -5.53 7.48 12.71
C ASN A 321 -4.79 8.67 13.37
N TYR A 322 -4.62 9.74 12.60
CA TYR A 322 -3.87 10.92 12.98
C TYR A 322 -4.41 11.55 14.27
N MET A 323 -3.54 11.90 15.21
CA MET A 323 -3.89 12.71 16.38
C MET A 323 -3.42 14.15 16.17
N ASN A 324 -4.28 15.10 16.54
CA ASN A 324 -4.00 16.53 16.71
C ASN A 324 -4.45 16.90 18.13
#